data_AF-A0A2X3FF96-F1
#
_entry.id   AF-A0A2X3FF96-F1
#
_cell.length_a   1.000
_cell.length_b   1.000
_cell.length_c   1.000
_cell.angle_alpha   90.00
_cell.angle_beta   90.00
_cell.angle_gamma   90.00
#
_symmetry.space_group_name_H-M   'P 1'
#
loop_
_entity.id
_entity.type
_entity.pdbx_description
1 polymer ?
#
loop_
_entity_poly.entity_id
_entity_poly.type
_entity_poly.pdbx_seq_one_letter_code
_entity_poly.pdbx_strand_id
1 'polypeptide(L)'
;MRKPLPIRWWQYADKRPALYHAIGKGDFFERHPKNWSTESRVLENIIAISRHTKFFNPVLIPNTAILSDATVVLAFDSFAYLAWLNSSLVQVWVQKLASFIGLTIRFTPSDCFDTLPKPNNINNVELITLGKEYHQYRKKLMVNRDIGLTQLYNLFHDPNERDSELNILREKQLEIDVAILNIYGWDDINLSHDFYNVAYLPENDNKRFTISEPARIEVLRRLAELNRERYQDEVNQDLHARKSTRS
;
A
#
# COMPACT_ATOMS: atom_id res chain seq x y z
N MET A 1 30.30 -31.84 19.82
CA MET A 1 29.13 -32.55 19.27
C MET A 1 27.86 -31.81 19.67
N ARG A 2 27.18 -31.17 18.71
CA ARG A 2 25.89 -30.51 18.96
C ARG A 2 24.82 -31.61 19.04
N LYS A 3 24.06 -31.67 20.14
CA LYS A 3 22.91 -32.55 20.29
C LYS A 3 21.87 -32.25 19.18
N PRO A 4 21.11 -33.26 18.70
CA PRO A 4 20.13 -33.08 17.64
C PRO A 4 19.01 -32.13 18.11
N LEU A 5 18.68 -31.15 17.26
CA LEU A 5 17.58 -30.22 17.47
C LEU A 5 16.25 -30.97 17.47
N PRO A 6 15.43 -30.88 18.53
CA PRO A 6 14.04 -31.28 18.44
C PRO A 6 13.27 -30.18 17.67
N ILE A 7 12.78 -30.56 16.49
CA ILE A 7 11.48 -30.18 15.89
C ILE A 7 10.98 -28.77 16.27
N ARG A 8 11.19 -27.79 15.40
CA ARG A 8 10.48 -26.50 15.43
C ARG A 8 9.94 -26.20 14.03
N TRP A 9 8.64 -26.38 13.84
CA TRP A 9 7.90 -26.20 12.58
C TRP A 9 7.75 -24.71 12.14
N TRP A 10 8.44 -23.78 12.82
CA TRP A 10 8.30 -22.33 12.66
C TRP A 10 9.61 -21.58 12.33
N GLN A 11 10.62 -22.27 11.79
CA GLN A 11 11.94 -21.67 11.47
C GLN A 11 11.90 -20.48 10.48
N TYR A 12 10.75 -20.08 9.94
CA TYR A 12 10.58 -18.85 9.16
C TYR A 12 10.53 -17.56 10.00
N ALA A 13 10.38 -17.65 11.32
CA ALA A 13 10.36 -16.48 12.22
C ALA A 13 11.72 -15.73 12.30
N ASP A 14 12.81 -16.37 11.87
CA ASP A 14 14.17 -15.87 12.04
C ASP A 14 14.54 -14.73 11.06
N LYS A 15 13.71 -14.47 10.03
CA LYS A 15 14.13 -13.56 8.97
C LYS A 15 13.95 -12.06 9.25
N ARG A 16 13.12 -11.62 10.19
CA ARG A 16 12.89 -10.17 10.42
C ARG A 16 12.48 -9.80 11.85
N PRO A 17 13.36 -9.93 12.88
CA PRO A 17 13.07 -9.40 14.21
C PRO A 17 12.59 -7.95 14.17
N ALA A 18 13.21 -7.10 13.33
CA ALA A 18 12.82 -5.70 13.18
C ALA A 18 11.34 -5.48 12.81
N LEU A 19 10.76 -6.33 11.95
CA LEU A 19 9.33 -6.24 11.61
C LEU A 19 8.47 -6.53 12.83
N TYR A 20 8.75 -7.62 13.53
CA TYR A 20 7.97 -8.02 14.71
C TYR A 20 8.07 -6.97 15.83
N HIS A 21 9.24 -6.34 16.01
CA HIS A 21 9.36 -5.22 16.94
C HIS A 21 8.53 -4.01 16.47
N ALA A 22 8.55 -3.68 15.18
CA ALA A 22 7.80 -2.55 14.63
C ALA A 22 6.26 -2.71 14.75
N ILE A 23 5.76 -3.94 14.67
CA ILE A 23 4.32 -4.24 14.87
C ILE A 23 3.98 -4.55 16.33
N GLY A 24 4.90 -4.37 17.28
CA GLY A 24 4.66 -4.58 18.70
C GLY A 24 4.51 -6.05 19.12
N LYS A 25 5.21 -6.96 18.44
CA LYS A 25 5.38 -8.38 18.77
C LYS A 25 6.85 -8.72 19.06
N GLY A 26 7.60 -7.74 19.58
CA GLY A 26 9.02 -7.88 19.89
C GLY A 26 9.30 -8.84 21.06
N ASP A 27 8.34 -9.03 21.96
CA ASP A 27 8.49 -9.82 23.19
C ASP A 27 8.80 -11.31 22.94
N PHE A 28 8.55 -11.80 21.72
CA PHE A 28 8.88 -13.18 21.34
C PHE A 28 10.39 -13.39 21.07
N PHE A 29 11.19 -12.33 21.04
CA PHE A 29 12.62 -12.38 20.70
C PHE A 29 13.48 -12.16 21.95
N GLU A 30 14.63 -12.83 22.04
CA GLU A 30 15.59 -12.63 23.15
C GLU A 30 16.43 -11.35 23.00
N ARG A 31 16.54 -10.83 21.78
CA ARG A 31 17.35 -9.65 21.44
C ARG A 31 16.47 -8.55 20.87
N HIS A 32 16.67 -7.35 21.38
CA HIS A 32 15.84 -6.20 21.05
C HIS A 32 16.68 -5.01 20.54
N PRO A 33 16.11 -4.13 19.70
CA PRO A 33 16.70 -2.83 19.40
C PRO A 33 16.95 -2.01 20.67
N LYS A 34 17.98 -1.15 20.67
CA LYS A 34 18.37 -0.34 21.85
C LYS A 34 17.23 0.50 22.45
N ASN A 35 16.29 0.94 21.63
CA ASN A 35 15.18 1.83 22.03
C ASN A 35 13.86 1.08 22.20
N TRP A 36 13.89 -0.25 22.20
CA TRP A 36 12.69 -1.06 22.37
C TRP A 36 12.48 -1.36 23.86
N SER A 37 11.21 -1.32 24.30
CA SER A 37 10.78 -1.73 25.63
C SER A 37 9.56 -2.65 25.55
N THR A 38 9.30 -3.43 26.61
CA THR A 38 8.07 -4.23 26.77
C THR A 38 6.80 -3.38 26.83
N GLU A 39 6.94 -2.08 27.09
CA GLU A 39 5.85 -1.10 27.05
C GLU A 39 5.62 -0.51 25.65
N SER A 40 6.38 -0.95 24.65
CA SER A 40 6.22 -0.47 23.27
C SER A 40 4.80 -0.74 22.78
N ARG A 41 4.22 0.26 22.13
CA ARG A 41 2.85 0.19 21.60
C ARG A 41 2.67 -1.05 20.72
N VAL A 42 1.74 -1.91 21.09
CA VAL A 42 1.22 -2.98 20.23
C VAL A 42 0.29 -2.35 19.20
N LEU A 43 0.57 -2.56 17.92
CA LEU A 43 -0.34 -2.14 16.87
C LEU A 43 -1.54 -3.08 16.85
N GLU A 44 -2.75 -2.53 16.96
CA GLU A 44 -3.99 -3.33 16.87
C GLU A 44 -4.16 -3.86 15.45
N ASN A 45 -3.84 -3.02 14.46
CA ASN A 45 -3.90 -3.35 13.05
C ASN A 45 -2.59 -3.02 12.34
N ILE A 46 -2.42 -3.66 11.19
CA ILE A 46 -1.31 -3.46 10.27
C ILE A 46 -1.84 -3.34 8.84
N ILE A 47 -1.12 -2.65 7.96
CA ILE A 47 -1.44 -2.65 6.53
C ILE A 47 -0.70 -3.82 5.88
N ALA A 48 -1.47 -4.72 5.27
CA ALA A 48 -0.98 -5.88 4.54
C ALA A 48 -1.23 -5.72 3.03
N ILE A 49 -0.26 -6.17 2.24
CA ILE A 49 -0.28 -6.11 0.78
C ILE A 49 0.23 -7.46 0.26
N SER A 50 -0.49 -8.09 -0.68
CA SER A 50 0.05 -9.27 -1.37
C SER A 50 1.22 -8.86 -2.26
N ARG A 51 2.37 -9.55 -2.13
CA ARG A 51 3.55 -9.28 -2.97
C ARG A 51 3.28 -9.58 -4.44
N HIS A 52 2.45 -10.58 -4.72
CA HIS A 52 2.06 -10.98 -6.07
C HIS A 52 0.55 -10.77 -6.20
N THR A 53 0.15 -9.82 -7.05
CA THR A 53 -1.27 -9.46 -7.16
C THR A 53 -1.64 -8.94 -8.54
N LYS A 54 -2.87 -9.24 -8.98
CA LYS A 54 -3.46 -8.64 -10.19
C LYS A 54 -3.73 -7.14 -9.98
N PHE A 55 -4.19 -6.79 -8.78
CA PHE A 55 -4.55 -5.42 -8.40
C PHE A 55 -3.83 -5.06 -7.10
N PHE A 56 -3.12 -3.94 -7.06
CA PHE A 56 -2.46 -3.49 -5.85
C PHE A 56 -3.53 -2.98 -4.86
N ASN A 57 -3.86 -3.79 -3.85
CA ASN A 57 -4.95 -3.51 -2.91
C ASN A 57 -4.48 -3.65 -1.46
N PRO A 58 -3.93 -2.57 -0.87
CA PRO A 58 -3.58 -2.52 0.54
C PRO A 58 -4.81 -2.67 1.42
N VAL A 59 -4.71 -3.51 2.46
CA VAL A 59 -5.77 -3.75 3.44
C VAL A 59 -5.26 -3.57 4.85
N LEU A 60 -6.03 -2.87 5.69
CA LEU A 60 -5.81 -2.82 7.12
C LEU A 60 -6.41 -4.09 7.74
N ILE A 61 -5.60 -4.88 8.44
CA ILE A 61 -6.03 -6.15 9.06
C ILE A 61 -5.61 -6.19 10.53
N PRO A 62 -6.33 -6.94 11.39
CA PRO A 62 -5.90 -7.17 12.76
C PRO A 62 -4.50 -7.79 12.81
N ASN A 63 -3.67 -7.31 13.74
CA ASN A 63 -2.32 -7.80 13.96
C ASN A 63 -2.33 -9.11 14.76
N THR A 64 -3.04 -10.13 14.28
CA THR A 64 -3.21 -11.42 14.97
C THR A 64 -2.64 -12.59 14.17
N ALA A 65 -2.59 -12.48 12.85
CA ALA A 65 -2.10 -13.54 11.97
C ALA A 65 -0.57 -13.67 11.97
N ILE A 66 -0.09 -14.87 11.64
CA ILE A 66 1.29 -15.12 11.20
C ILE A 66 1.37 -14.82 9.70
N LEU A 67 2.21 -13.88 9.31
CA LEU A 67 2.26 -13.36 7.94
C LEU A 67 3.29 -14.13 7.12
N SER A 68 2.88 -14.59 5.94
CA SER A 68 3.77 -15.31 5.01
C SER A 68 4.83 -14.37 4.43
N ASP A 69 5.91 -14.93 3.88
CA ASP A 69 6.93 -14.13 3.21
C ASP A 69 6.38 -13.42 1.96
N ALA A 70 5.33 -13.96 1.32
CA ALA A 70 4.64 -13.37 0.18
C ALA A 70 3.67 -12.22 0.57
N THR A 71 3.63 -11.83 1.84
CA THR A 71 2.88 -10.67 2.33
C THR A 71 3.85 -9.56 2.69
N VAL A 72 3.67 -8.39 2.08
CA VAL A 72 4.33 -7.17 2.53
C VAL A 72 3.51 -6.55 3.66
N VAL A 73 4.21 -6.14 4.72
CA VAL A 73 3.62 -5.57 5.92
C VAL A 73 4.18 -4.18 6.13
N LEU A 74 3.28 -3.19 6.20
CA LEU A 74 3.61 -1.84 6.63
C LEU A 74 3.07 -1.67 8.05
N ALA A 75 3.96 -1.29 8.99
CA ALA A 75 3.65 -1.13 10.40
C ALA A 75 2.89 0.19 10.68
N PHE A 76 1.73 0.35 10.03
CA PHE A 76 0.82 1.47 10.21
C PHE A 76 -0.53 0.98 10.69
N ASP A 77 -0.98 1.54 11.81
CA ASP A 77 -2.33 1.40 12.34
C ASP A 77 -3.08 2.72 12.06
N SER A 78 -3.38 2.98 10.78
CA SER A 78 -3.92 4.26 10.33
C SER A 78 -4.78 4.14 9.08
N PHE A 79 -6.02 4.62 9.19
CA PHE A 79 -6.93 4.74 8.05
C PHE A 79 -6.47 5.81 7.04
N ALA A 80 -5.74 6.83 7.47
CA ALA A 80 -5.26 7.85 6.54
C ALA A 80 -4.14 7.32 5.63
N TYR A 81 -3.21 6.52 6.19
CA TYR A 81 -2.24 5.80 5.38
C TYR A 81 -2.91 4.80 4.44
N LEU A 82 -3.96 4.13 4.92
CA LEU A 82 -4.74 3.22 4.08
C LEU A 82 -5.40 3.96 2.90
N ALA A 83 -6.01 5.14 3.14
CA ALA A 83 -6.61 5.97 2.10
C ALA A 83 -5.56 6.37 1.06
N TRP A 84 -4.44 6.94 1.50
CA TRP A 84 -3.33 7.33 0.63
C TRP A 84 -2.83 6.17 -0.23
N LEU A 85 -2.58 5.01 0.38
CA LEU A 85 -2.09 3.84 -0.33
C LEU A 85 -3.10 3.22 -1.30
N ASN A 86 -4.40 3.40 -1.08
CA ASN A 86 -5.43 2.97 -2.02
C ASN A 86 -5.73 4.00 -3.11
N SER A 87 -5.16 5.20 -3.06
CA SER A 87 -5.42 6.25 -4.05
C SER A 87 -4.90 5.88 -5.45
N SER A 88 -5.59 6.34 -6.50
CA SER A 88 -5.16 6.17 -7.89
C SER A 88 -3.78 6.80 -8.14
N LEU A 89 -3.38 7.80 -7.37
CA LEU A 89 -2.05 8.40 -7.45
C LEU A 89 -0.95 7.40 -7.08
N VAL A 90 -1.14 6.68 -5.98
CA VAL A 90 -0.22 5.61 -5.56
C VAL A 90 -0.30 4.43 -6.52
N GLN A 91 -1.49 4.08 -7.03
CA GLN A 91 -1.64 3.00 -8.03
C GLN A 91 -0.81 3.28 -9.28
N VAL A 92 -0.87 4.51 -9.78
CA VAL A 92 -0.12 4.96 -10.96
C VAL A 92 1.39 4.89 -10.72
N TRP A 93 1.86 5.27 -9.53
CA TRP A 93 3.27 5.14 -9.12
C TRP A 93 3.72 3.68 -9.05
N VAL A 94 2.96 2.84 -8.35
CA VAL A 94 3.25 1.41 -8.20
C VAL A 94 3.28 0.73 -9.56
N GLN A 95 2.31 1.01 -10.43
CA GLN A 95 2.27 0.44 -11.77
C GLN A 95 3.48 0.83 -12.63
N LYS A 96 4.08 2.01 -12.38
CA LYS A 96 5.27 2.48 -13.09
C LYS A 96 6.56 1.83 -12.59
N LEU A 97 6.69 1.61 -11.28
CA LEU A 97 7.95 1.18 -10.64
C LEU A 97 7.99 -0.28 -10.22
N ALA A 98 6.85 -0.94 -10.07
CA ALA A 98 6.82 -2.34 -9.72
C ALA A 98 7.45 -3.21 -10.80
N SER A 99 7.97 -4.35 -10.38
CA SER A 99 8.32 -5.44 -11.28
C SER A 99 7.07 -6.28 -11.60
N PHE A 100 7.16 -7.14 -12.60
CA PHE A 100 6.05 -8.00 -13.02
C PHE A 100 6.48 -9.46 -13.14
N ILE A 101 5.58 -10.39 -12.83
CA ILE A 101 5.69 -11.81 -13.18
C ILE A 101 4.62 -12.08 -14.22
N GLY A 102 5.03 -12.13 -15.49
CA GLY A 102 4.09 -12.06 -16.60
C GLY A 102 3.32 -10.74 -16.54
N LEU A 103 1.99 -10.81 -16.35
CA LEU A 103 1.10 -9.66 -16.22
C LEU A 103 0.75 -9.29 -14.77
N THR A 104 1.23 -10.06 -13.80
CA THR A 104 0.90 -9.86 -12.38
C THR A 104 1.92 -8.94 -11.73
N ILE A 105 1.45 -7.96 -10.96
CA ILE A 105 2.30 -7.04 -10.21
C ILE A 105 3.10 -7.84 -9.18
N ARG A 106 4.41 -7.63 -9.16
CA ARG A 106 5.30 -8.00 -8.07
C ARG A 106 5.67 -6.73 -7.30
N PHE A 107 4.97 -6.49 -6.20
CA PHE A 107 5.17 -5.31 -5.37
C PHE A 107 6.48 -5.43 -4.57
N THR A 108 7.43 -4.56 -4.86
CA THR A 108 8.72 -4.49 -4.17
C THR A 108 8.76 -3.19 -3.34
N PRO A 109 8.77 -3.25 -2.00
CA PRO A 109 8.74 -2.05 -1.16
C PRO A 109 9.89 -1.08 -1.43
N SER A 110 11.10 -1.56 -1.66
CA SER A 110 12.26 -0.71 -1.95
C SER A 110 12.08 0.16 -3.18
N ASP A 111 11.38 -0.36 -4.19
CA ASP A 111 11.24 0.32 -5.48
C ASP A 111 9.95 1.15 -5.52
N CYS A 112 8.91 0.67 -4.84
CA CYS A 112 7.55 1.24 -4.93
C CYS A 112 7.17 2.10 -3.73
N PHE A 113 7.53 1.72 -2.50
CA PHE A 113 7.11 2.41 -1.28
C PHE A 113 8.19 3.34 -0.74
N ASP A 114 9.44 2.88 -0.65
CA ASP A 114 10.55 3.67 -0.11
C ASP A 114 10.82 4.90 -1.00
N THR A 115 10.52 4.81 -2.30
CA THR A 115 10.63 5.92 -3.26
C THR A 115 9.35 6.76 -3.36
N LEU A 116 8.22 6.31 -2.83
CA LEU A 116 6.95 7.02 -2.96
C LEU A 116 6.98 8.30 -2.10
N PRO A 117 6.84 9.49 -2.69
CA PRO A 117 6.86 10.72 -1.90
C PRO A 117 5.62 10.82 -0.99
N LYS A 118 5.81 10.56 0.30
CA LYS A 118 4.78 10.72 1.32
C LYS A 118 4.27 12.17 1.41
N PRO A 119 2.95 12.44 1.40
CA PRO A 119 2.45 13.80 1.63
C PRO A 119 2.76 14.29 3.05
N ASN A 120 2.99 15.59 3.21
CA ASN A 120 3.40 16.18 4.50
C ASN A 120 2.31 16.04 5.59
N ASN A 121 1.03 16.22 5.21
CA ASN A 121 -0.10 16.25 6.15
C ASN A 121 -1.00 15.01 6.03
N ILE A 122 -0.39 13.82 5.97
CA ILE A 122 -1.16 12.57 5.77
C ILE A 122 -2.14 12.27 6.91
N ASN A 123 -1.85 12.66 8.16
CA ASN A 123 -2.68 12.32 9.31
C ASN A 123 -3.79 13.35 9.56
N ASN A 124 -4.45 13.85 8.51
CA ASN A 124 -5.57 14.77 8.65
C ASN A 124 -6.90 14.03 8.92
N VAL A 125 -7.87 14.72 9.51
CA VAL A 125 -9.16 14.14 9.93
C VAL A 125 -9.98 13.62 8.74
N GLU A 126 -9.90 14.31 7.61
CA GLU A 126 -10.59 13.96 6.38
C GLU A 126 -10.15 12.58 5.84
N LEU A 127 -8.84 12.35 5.66
CA LEU A 127 -8.33 11.06 5.19
C LEU A 127 -8.59 9.91 6.16
N ILE A 128 -8.56 10.18 7.48
CA ILE A 128 -8.91 9.17 8.48
C ILE A 128 -10.36 8.72 8.27
N THR A 129 -11.26 9.68 8.03
CA THR A 129 -12.68 9.42 7.80
C THR A 129 -12.90 8.67 6.50
N LEU A 130 -12.40 9.20 5.38
CA LEU A 130 -12.53 8.59 4.06
C LEU A 130 -11.91 7.18 4.01
N GLY A 131 -10.72 7.01 4.57
CA GLY A 131 -10.05 5.72 4.63
C GLY A 131 -10.81 4.68 5.45
N LYS A 132 -11.42 5.10 6.56
CA LYS A 132 -12.25 4.22 7.40
C LYS A 132 -13.52 3.82 6.68
N GLU A 133 -14.23 4.77 6.09
CA GLU A 133 -15.46 4.51 5.35
C GLU A 133 -15.22 3.61 4.14
N TYR A 134 -14.20 3.90 3.34
CA TYR A 134 -13.81 3.07 2.20
C TYR A 134 -13.47 1.64 2.63
N HIS A 135 -12.64 1.50 3.69
CA HIS A 135 -12.28 0.19 4.22
C HIS A 135 -13.50 -0.62 4.69
N GLN A 136 -14.37 0.01 5.47
CA GLN A 136 -15.56 -0.63 6.01
C GLN A 136 -16.57 -0.99 4.91
N TYR A 137 -16.78 -0.10 3.95
CA TYR A 137 -17.67 -0.32 2.83
C TYR A 137 -17.17 -1.46 1.93
N ARG A 138 -15.89 -1.42 1.56
CA ARG A 138 -15.22 -2.48 0.78
C ARG A 138 -15.35 -3.84 1.48
N LYS A 139 -15.10 -3.89 2.79
CA LYS A 139 -15.23 -5.11 3.60
C LYS A 139 -16.67 -5.61 3.65
N LYS A 140 -17.65 -4.73 3.87
CA LYS A 140 -19.08 -5.07 3.88
C LYS A 140 -19.49 -5.69 2.55
N LEU A 141 -19.09 -5.09 1.43
CA LEU A 141 -19.44 -5.57 0.10
C LEU A 141 -18.84 -6.96 -0.19
N MET A 142 -17.59 -7.19 0.21
CA MET A 142 -16.95 -8.52 0.11
C MET A 142 -17.70 -9.59 0.90
N VAL A 143 -18.09 -9.28 2.14
CA VAL A 143 -18.84 -10.21 3.00
C VAL A 143 -20.24 -10.49 2.44
N ASN A 144 -20.95 -9.45 2.02
CA ASN A 144 -22.32 -9.57 1.50
C ASN A 144 -22.39 -10.43 0.22
N ARG A 145 -21.33 -10.40 -0.60
CA ARG A 145 -21.26 -11.13 -1.87
C ARG A 145 -20.50 -12.46 -1.76
N ASP A 146 -19.91 -12.76 -0.61
CA ASP A 146 -19.01 -13.90 -0.41
C ASP A 146 -17.86 -13.94 -1.44
N ILE A 147 -17.19 -12.79 -1.63
CA ILE A 147 -16.09 -12.65 -2.61
C ILE A 147 -14.80 -12.10 -2.00
N GLY A 148 -13.67 -12.49 -2.58
CA GLY A 148 -12.36 -11.95 -2.26
C GLY A 148 -12.04 -10.63 -2.97
N LEU A 149 -10.92 -10.00 -2.60
CA LEU A 149 -10.44 -8.74 -3.22
C LEU A 149 -10.30 -8.84 -4.73
N THR A 150 -9.76 -9.95 -5.26
CA THR A 150 -9.55 -10.08 -6.71
C THR A 150 -10.87 -10.07 -7.48
N GLN A 151 -11.87 -10.81 -7.00
CA GLN A 151 -13.21 -10.84 -7.61
C GLN A 151 -13.88 -9.47 -7.49
N LEU A 152 -13.77 -8.82 -6.32
CA LEU A 152 -14.26 -7.47 -6.14
C LEU A 152 -13.66 -6.50 -7.16
N TYR A 153 -12.34 -6.48 -7.31
CA TYR A 153 -11.71 -5.51 -8.23
C TYR A 153 -11.89 -5.86 -9.70
N ASN A 154 -12.11 -7.13 -10.05
CA ASN A 154 -12.61 -7.47 -11.39
C ASN A 154 -13.96 -6.79 -11.66
N LEU A 155 -14.92 -6.88 -10.72
CA LEU A 155 -16.21 -6.21 -10.84
C LEU A 155 -16.08 -4.67 -10.81
N PHE A 156 -15.23 -4.14 -9.93
CA PHE A 156 -14.95 -2.71 -9.84
C PHE A 156 -14.47 -2.11 -11.16
N HIS A 157 -13.64 -2.86 -11.91
CA HIS A 157 -13.11 -2.43 -13.20
C HIS A 157 -13.98 -2.82 -14.42
N ASP A 158 -15.10 -3.52 -14.23
CA ASP A 158 -16.01 -3.89 -15.31
C ASP A 158 -16.99 -2.74 -15.65
N PRO A 159 -16.97 -2.16 -16.87
CA PRO A 159 -17.90 -1.11 -17.28
C PRO A 159 -19.36 -1.58 -17.45
N ASN A 160 -19.57 -2.90 -17.58
CA ASN A 160 -20.91 -3.48 -17.70
C ASN A 160 -21.54 -3.70 -16.33
N GLU A 161 -20.74 -3.65 -15.27
CA GLU A 161 -21.20 -3.80 -13.90
C GLU A 161 -21.77 -2.47 -13.39
N ARG A 162 -23.10 -2.41 -13.36
CA ARG A 162 -23.92 -1.24 -13.04
C ARG A 162 -24.48 -1.25 -11.62
N ASP A 163 -24.12 -2.25 -10.83
CA ASP A 163 -24.53 -2.39 -9.43
C ASP A 163 -24.29 -1.12 -8.62
N SER A 164 -25.35 -0.65 -7.94
CA SER A 164 -25.32 0.59 -7.16
C SER A 164 -24.31 0.54 -6.02
N GLU A 165 -24.09 -0.61 -5.39
CA GLU A 165 -23.09 -0.72 -4.32
C GLU A 165 -21.66 -0.62 -4.87
N LEU A 166 -21.39 -1.15 -6.07
CA LEU A 166 -20.09 -0.98 -6.71
C LEU A 166 -19.86 0.46 -7.16
N ASN A 167 -20.91 1.17 -7.61
CA ASN A 167 -20.81 2.59 -7.92
C ASN A 167 -20.47 3.43 -6.67
N ILE A 168 -21.07 3.13 -5.51
CA ILE A 168 -20.70 3.78 -4.25
C ILE A 168 -19.22 3.52 -3.90
N LEU A 169 -18.71 2.31 -4.13
CA LEU A 169 -17.28 2.03 -3.92
C LEU A 169 -16.38 2.86 -4.87
N ARG A 170 -16.81 3.05 -6.12
CA ARG A 170 -16.12 3.91 -7.11
C ARG A 170 -16.17 5.37 -6.70
N GLU A 171 -17.30 5.88 -6.22
CA GLU A 171 -17.45 7.24 -5.70
C GLU A 171 -16.53 7.48 -4.49
N LYS A 172 -16.45 6.54 -3.54
CA LYS A 172 -15.51 6.63 -2.42
C LYS A 172 -14.05 6.63 -2.84
N GLN A 173 -13.71 5.94 -3.94
CA GLN A 173 -12.37 6.02 -4.53
C GLN A 173 -12.10 7.43 -5.07
N LEU A 174 -13.07 8.05 -5.75
CA LEU A 174 -12.96 9.45 -6.21
C LEU A 174 -12.72 10.41 -5.04
N GLU A 175 -13.50 10.29 -3.97
CA GLU A 175 -13.38 11.12 -2.76
C GLU A 175 -11.96 11.03 -2.17
N ILE A 176 -11.42 9.81 -2.06
CA ILE A 176 -10.03 9.60 -1.61
C ILE A 176 -9.04 10.28 -2.57
N ASP A 177 -9.18 10.08 -3.88
CA ASP A 177 -8.22 10.59 -4.85
C ASP A 177 -8.18 12.13 -4.88
N VAL A 178 -9.35 12.77 -4.76
CA VAL A 178 -9.45 14.24 -4.66
C VAL A 178 -8.84 14.74 -3.35
N ALA A 179 -9.14 14.11 -2.21
CA ALA A 179 -8.56 14.49 -0.93
C ALA A 179 -7.03 14.35 -0.93
N ILE A 180 -6.49 13.30 -1.57
CA ILE A 180 -5.04 13.11 -1.71
C ILE A 180 -4.42 14.16 -2.62
N LEU A 181 -5.04 14.52 -3.76
CA LEU A 181 -4.56 15.63 -4.60
C LEU A 181 -4.44 16.93 -3.81
N ASN A 182 -5.49 17.28 -3.05
CA ASN A 182 -5.51 18.49 -2.23
C ASN A 182 -4.38 18.50 -1.20
N ILE A 183 -4.07 17.34 -0.60
CA ILE A 183 -2.99 17.20 0.38
C ILE A 183 -1.61 17.33 -0.25
N TYR A 184 -1.44 16.92 -1.52
CA TYR A 184 -0.24 17.22 -2.29
C TYR A 184 -0.19 18.68 -2.78
N GLY A 185 -1.29 19.42 -2.71
CA GLY A 185 -1.43 20.77 -3.26
C GLY A 185 -1.57 20.78 -4.78
N TRP A 186 -2.20 19.75 -5.36
CA TRP A 186 -2.38 19.55 -6.80
C TRP A 186 -3.86 19.61 -7.21
N ASP A 187 -4.59 20.57 -6.66
CA ASP A 187 -6.02 20.83 -6.90
C ASP A 187 -6.31 21.23 -8.36
N ASP A 188 -5.29 21.62 -9.11
CA ASP A 188 -5.37 21.96 -10.52
C ASP A 188 -5.46 20.74 -11.47
N ILE A 189 -5.20 19.52 -10.97
CA ILE A 189 -5.27 18.29 -11.79
C ILE A 189 -6.73 17.81 -11.87
N ASN A 190 -7.33 17.88 -13.05
CA ASN A 190 -8.60 17.22 -13.31
C ASN A 190 -8.39 15.70 -13.52
N LEU A 191 -8.77 14.90 -12.52
CA LEU A 191 -8.61 13.44 -12.56
C LEU A 191 -9.47 12.76 -13.64
N SER A 192 -10.70 13.25 -13.86
CA SER A 192 -11.66 12.68 -14.82
C SER A 192 -11.72 11.15 -14.74
N HIS A 193 -12.22 10.61 -13.64
CA HIS A 193 -12.34 9.15 -13.48
C HIS A 193 -13.38 8.56 -14.42
N ASP A 194 -12.99 7.50 -15.12
CA ASP A 194 -13.89 6.70 -15.96
C ASP A 194 -13.22 5.34 -16.24
N PHE A 195 -13.85 4.54 -17.10
CA PHE A 195 -13.29 3.30 -17.62
C PHE A 195 -12.35 3.58 -18.80
N TYR A 196 -11.05 3.50 -18.54
CA TYR A 196 -10.01 3.67 -19.56
C TYR A 196 -9.33 2.35 -19.89
N ASN A 197 -8.88 2.23 -21.14
CA ASN A 197 -7.98 1.16 -21.55
C ASN A 197 -6.55 1.52 -21.16
N VAL A 198 -5.85 0.63 -20.45
CA VAL A 198 -4.49 0.85 -20.01
C VAL A 198 -3.48 0.12 -20.91
N ALA A 199 -2.50 0.84 -21.44
CA ALA A 199 -1.60 0.30 -22.46
C ALA A 199 -0.64 -0.81 -21.99
N TYR A 200 -0.45 -0.96 -20.67
CA TYR A 200 0.46 -1.94 -20.07
C TYR A 200 -0.18 -3.32 -19.84
N LEU A 201 -1.41 -3.53 -20.28
CA LEU A 201 -2.15 -4.79 -20.20
C LEU A 201 -2.65 -5.23 -21.57
N PRO A 202 -2.88 -6.55 -21.79
CA PRO A 202 -3.41 -7.04 -23.05
C PRO A 202 -4.86 -6.57 -23.28
N GLU A 203 -5.25 -6.42 -24.55
CA GLU A 203 -6.54 -5.83 -24.96
C GLU A 203 -7.76 -6.52 -24.35
N ASN A 204 -7.67 -7.81 -24.03
CA ASN A 204 -8.77 -8.57 -23.43
C ASN A 204 -8.97 -8.32 -21.92
N ASP A 205 -8.03 -7.67 -21.22
CA ASP A 205 -8.11 -7.37 -19.78
C ASP A 205 -7.42 -6.04 -19.43
N ASN A 206 -7.52 -5.04 -20.31
CA ASN A 206 -6.91 -3.72 -20.10
C ASN A 206 -7.87 -2.62 -19.67
N LYS A 207 -9.17 -2.90 -19.54
CA LYS A 207 -10.11 -1.88 -19.08
C LYS A 207 -10.06 -1.74 -17.56
N ARG A 208 -9.89 -0.51 -17.07
CA ARG A 208 -9.83 -0.19 -15.65
C ARG A 208 -10.65 1.06 -15.38
N PHE A 209 -11.48 1.03 -14.34
CA PHE A 209 -11.95 2.25 -13.69
C PHE A 209 -10.77 2.96 -13.02
N THR A 210 -10.33 4.10 -13.56
CA THR A 210 -9.11 4.83 -13.17
C THR A 210 -9.19 6.29 -13.62
N ILE A 211 -8.21 7.10 -13.24
CA ILE A 211 -8.03 8.48 -13.71
C ILE A 211 -7.64 8.52 -15.20
N SER A 212 -7.94 9.64 -15.86
CA SER A 212 -7.63 9.86 -17.28
C SER A 212 -6.13 9.80 -17.57
N GLU A 213 -5.75 9.49 -18.82
CA GLU A 213 -4.35 9.42 -19.23
C GLU A 213 -3.58 10.75 -19.03
N PRO A 214 -4.16 11.94 -19.35
CA PRO A 214 -3.51 13.21 -19.02
C PRO A 214 -3.25 13.39 -17.52
N ALA A 215 -4.24 13.06 -16.67
CA ALA A 215 -4.08 13.12 -15.21
C ALA A 215 -3.00 12.15 -14.72
N ARG A 216 -2.98 10.93 -15.27
CA ARG A 216 -1.97 9.91 -14.95
C ARG A 216 -0.56 10.40 -15.26
N ILE A 217 -0.35 11.01 -16.44
CA ILE A 217 0.96 11.54 -16.85
C ILE A 217 1.40 12.66 -15.90
N GLU A 218 0.49 13.58 -15.57
CA GLU A 218 0.81 14.72 -14.71
C GLU A 218 1.11 14.28 -13.27
N VAL A 219 0.33 13.35 -12.72
CA VAL A 219 0.58 12.74 -11.41
C VAL A 219 1.96 12.08 -11.37
N LEU A 220 2.32 11.27 -12.39
CA LEU A 220 3.65 10.65 -12.46
C LEU A 220 4.76 11.68 -12.51
N ARG A 221 4.57 12.74 -13.29
CA ARG A 221 5.56 13.82 -13.43
C ARG A 221 5.82 14.48 -12.08
N ARG A 222 4.78 14.90 -11.36
CA ARG A 222 4.91 15.58 -10.06
C ARG A 222 5.42 14.67 -8.96
N LEU A 223 5.00 13.40 -8.91
CA LEU A 223 5.57 12.43 -7.97
C LEU A 223 7.07 12.20 -8.24
N ALA A 224 7.46 12.09 -9.51
CA ALA A 224 8.87 11.92 -9.85
C ALA A 224 9.71 13.16 -9.52
N GLU A 225 9.16 14.37 -9.69
CA GLU A 225 9.80 15.63 -9.30
C GLU A 225 9.97 15.71 -7.78
N LEU A 226 8.91 15.49 -7.02
CA LEU A 226 8.95 15.52 -5.56
C LEU A 226 9.88 14.45 -4.97
N ASN A 227 9.99 13.28 -5.62
CA ASN A 227 10.98 12.27 -5.24
C ASN A 227 12.42 12.78 -5.41
N ARG A 228 12.74 13.41 -6.55
CA ARG A 228 14.08 13.95 -6.81
C ARG A 228 14.46 15.07 -5.85
N GLU A 229 13.52 15.98 -5.56
CA GLU A 229 13.72 17.07 -4.60
C GLU A 229 14.09 16.51 -3.22
N ARG A 230 13.30 15.55 -2.71
CA ARG A 230 13.55 14.94 -1.39
C ARG A 230 14.86 14.17 -1.34
N TYR A 231 15.21 13.46 -2.41
CA TYR A 231 16.50 12.81 -2.50
C TYR A 231 17.64 13.83 -2.41
N GLN A 232 17.53 14.97 -3.11
CA GLN A 232 18.54 16.02 -3.03
C GLN A 232 18.64 16.62 -1.62
N ASP A 233 17.50 16.82 -0.94
CA ASP A 233 17.47 17.28 0.46
C ASP A 233 18.14 16.27 1.41
N GLU A 234 17.89 14.97 1.23
CA GLU A 234 18.54 13.89 2.01
C GLU A 234 20.06 13.85 1.77
N VAL A 235 20.52 14.08 0.53
CA VAL A 235 21.94 14.21 0.21
C VAL A 235 22.54 15.45 0.88
N ASN A 236 21.87 16.58 0.82
CA ASN A 236 22.33 17.83 1.43
C ASN A 236 22.41 17.75 2.98
N GLN A 237 21.56 16.91 3.59
CA GLN A 237 21.55 16.64 5.03
C GLN A 237 22.53 15.53 5.46
N ASP A 238 23.38 15.03 4.56
CA ASP A 238 24.32 13.93 4.80
C ASP A 238 23.67 12.61 5.28
N LEU A 239 22.35 12.46 5.08
CA LEU A 239 21.62 11.26 5.49
C LEU A 239 22.02 10.03 4.66
N HIS A 240 22.59 10.23 3.47
CA HIS A 240 23.13 9.16 2.63
C HIS A 240 24.57 8.72 2.97
N ALA A 241 25.34 9.52 3.71
CA ALA A 241 26.72 9.19 4.07
C ALA A 241 26.82 8.07 5.12
N ARG A 242 25.73 7.76 5.83
CA ARG A 242 25.65 6.66 6.80
C ARG A 242 25.25 5.33 6.15
N LYS A 243 25.96 4.89 5.12
CA LYS A 243 25.94 3.47 4.76
C LYS A 243 26.69 2.71 5.84
N SER A 244 25.93 2.10 6.76
CA SER A 244 26.40 1.08 7.70
C SER A 244 27.35 0.14 6.97
N THR A 245 28.60 0.08 7.42
CA THR A 245 29.53 -1.00 7.15
C THR A 245 28.77 -2.31 7.40
N ARG A 246 28.52 -3.09 6.35
CA ARG A 246 28.03 -4.47 6.53
C ARG A 246 29.17 -5.26 7.15
N SER A 247 29.07 -5.58 8.44
CA SER A 247 29.82 -6.66 9.08
C SER A 247 29.13 -7.99 8.83
#